data_AF-A0A9C8KWR4-F1
#
_entry.id   AF-A0A9C8KWR4-F1
#
_cell.length_a   1.000
_cell.length_b   1.000
_cell.length_c   1.000
_cell.angle_alpha   90.00
_cell.angle_beta   90.00
_cell.angle_gamma   90.00
#
_symmetry.space_group_name_H-M   'P 1'
#
loop_
_entity.id
_entity.type
_entity.pdbx_description
1 polymer ?
#
loop_
_entity_poly.entity_id
_entity_poly.type
_entity_poly.pdbx_seq_one_letter_code
_entity_poly.pdbx_strand_id
1 'polypeptide(L)' 'MDEHGAHREYTQWFYEYWKPTYLAEMQDFVDCIAEDRPPRVGLEDGYRAVQWAFVAAEAVRKGTVIRMK' A
#
# COMPACT_ATOMS: atom_id res chain seq x y z
N MET A 1 26.18 -3.01 -12.43
CA MET A 1 25.21 -3.42 -13.46
C MET A 1 25.89 -4.53 -14.20
N ASP A 2 25.42 -5.77 -14.03
CA ASP A 2 26.01 -6.93 -14.70
C ASP A 2 25.31 -7.20 -16.04
N GLU A 3 25.78 -8.22 -16.73
CA GLU A 3 25.34 -8.68 -18.06
C GLU A 3 23.87 -9.15 -18.10
N HIS A 4 23.23 -9.29 -16.92
CA HIS A 4 21.84 -9.71 -16.74
C HIS A 4 20.94 -8.59 -16.19
N GLY A 5 21.45 -7.36 -16.07
CA GLY A 5 20.69 -6.21 -15.59
C GLY A 5 20.78 -6.02 -14.07
N ALA A 6 20.11 -5.01 -13.55
CA ALA A 6 20.14 -4.72 -12.11
C ALA A 6 19.23 -5.68 -11.33
N HIS A 7 19.72 -6.88 -11.00
CA HIS A 7 19.07 -7.76 -10.03
C HIS A 7 19.34 -7.24 -8.61
N ARG A 8 18.44 -6.42 -8.07
CA ARG A 8 18.34 -6.23 -6.62
C ARG A 8 17.56 -7.39 -6.05
N GLU A 9 18.16 -8.16 -5.14
CA GLU A 9 17.39 -9.00 -4.22
C GLU A 9 16.36 -8.09 -3.55
N TYR A 10 15.09 -8.30 -3.90
CA TYR A 10 14.00 -7.73 -3.13
C TYR A 10 14.19 -8.18 -1.68
N THR A 11 13.99 -7.25 -0.77
CA THR A 11 14.18 -7.45 0.65
C THR A 11 13.27 -8.56 1.14
N GLN A 12 13.77 -9.81 1.18
CA GLN A 12 12.99 -11.00 1.58
C GLN A 12 12.25 -10.79 2.90
N TRP A 13 12.80 -9.97 3.80
CA TRP A 13 12.17 -9.59 5.05
C TRP A 13 10.78 -8.98 4.86
N PHE A 14 10.54 -8.21 3.79
CA PHE A 14 9.31 -7.43 3.65
C PHE A 14 8.10 -8.35 3.55
N TYR A 15 8.18 -9.38 2.71
CA TYR A 15 7.11 -10.35 2.59
C TYR A 15 6.93 -11.14 3.89
N GLU A 16 8.01 -11.65 4.49
CA GLU A 16 7.92 -12.40 5.74
C GLU A 16 7.32 -11.57 6.89
N TYR A 17 7.65 -10.29 6.95
CA TYR A 17 7.11 -9.37 7.95
C TYR A 17 5.61 -9.08 7.75
N TRP A 18 5.18 -8.86 6.51
CA TRP A 18 3.79 -8.49 6.21
C TRP A 18 2.86 -9.67 5.97
N LYS A 19 3.39 -10.88 5.74
CA LYS A 19 2.63 -12.13 5.57
C LYS A 19 1.46 -12.29 6.56
N PRO A 20 1.63 -12.16 7.89
CA PRO A 20 0.50 -12.28 8.82
C PRO A 20 -0.58 -11.21 8.59
N THR A 21 -0.20 -10.02 8.14
CA THR A 21 -1.15 -8.92 7.87
C THR A 21 -2.00 -9.21 6.64
N TYR A 22 -1.39 -9.72 5.56
CA TYR A 22 -2.15 -10.12 4.36
C TYR A 22 -3.17 -11.22 4.68
N LEU A 23 -2.76 -12.23 5.46
CA LEU A 23 -3.68 -13.31 5.85
C LEU A 23 -4.82 -12.79 6.73
N ALA A 24 -4.53 -11.88 7.67
CA ALA A 24 -5.54 -11.27 8.52
C ALA A 24 -6.53 -10.40 7.73
N GLU A 25 -6.05 -9.62 6.75
CA GLU A 25 -6.90 -8.80 5.88
C GLU A 25 -7.83 -9.67 5.02
N MET A 26 -7.31 -10.76 4.44
CA MET A 26 -8.12 -11.69 3.67
C MET A 26 -9.18 -12.37 4.52
N GLN A 27 -8.86 -12.75 5.76
CA GLN A 27 -9.84 -13.32 6.69
C GLN A 27 -10.91 -12.28 7.08
N ASP A 28 -10.51 -11.05 7.40
CA ASP A 28 -11.46 -9.96 7.72
C ASP A 28 -12.45 -9.72 6.58
N PHE A 29 -11.99 -9.78 5.33
CA PHE A 29 -12.86 -9.68 4.16
C PHE A 29 -13.89 -10.82 4.06
N VAL A 30 -13.46 -12.07 4.29
CA VAL A 30 -14.37 -13.23 4.30
C VAL A 30 -15.41 -13.10 5.41
N ASP A 31 -14.98 -12.69 6.60
CA ASP A 31 -15.85 -12.48 7.75
C ASP A 31 -16.86 -11.35 7.49
N CYS A 32 -16.46 -10.27 6.80
CA CYS A 32 -17.39 -9.21 6.37
C CYS A 32 -18.58 -9.75 5.60
N ILE A 33 -18.31 -10.68 4.67
CA ILE A 33 -19.33 -11.30 3.83
C ILE A 33 -20.20 -12.26 4.65
N ALA A 34 -19.57 -13.10 5.46
CA ALA A 34 -20.27 -14.13 6.22
C ALA A 34 -21.19 -13.56 7.32
N GLU A 35 -20.80 -12.42 7.91
CA GLU A 35 -21.48 -11.81 9.06
C GLU A 35 -22.35 -10.61 8.68
N ASP A 36 -22.44 -10.25 7.40
CA ASP A 36 -23.13 -9.04 6.90
C ASP A 36 -22.65 -7.76 7.62
N ARG A 37 -21.33 -7.66 7.84
CA ARG A 37 -20.69 -6.49 8.46
C ARG A 37 -19.91 -5.67 7.44
N PRO A 38 -19.88 -4.34 7.57
CA PRO A 38 -19.07 -3.51 6.68
C PRO A 38 -17.57 -3.71 6.93
N PRO A 39 -16.72 -3.60 5.89
CA PRO A 39 -15.27 -3.59 6.05
C PRO A 39 -14.82 -2.32 6.79
N ARG A 40 -13.65 -2.40 7.43
CA ARG A 40 -13.09 -1.28 8.22
C ARG A 40 -12.62 -0.11 7.36
N VAL A 41 -12.28 -0.38 6.10
CA VAL A 41 -11.82 0.61 5.11
C VAL A 41 -12.70 0.54 3.87
N GLY A 42 -12.98 1.70 3.27
CA GLY A 42 -13.86 1.84 2.12
C GLY A 42 -13.20 2.53 0.93
N LEU A 43 -14.02 2.86 -0.08
CA LEU A 43 -13.58 3.54 -1.30
C LEU A 43 -12.84 4.85 -1.01
N GLU A 44 -13.37 5.65 -0.07
CA GLU A 44 -12.83 6.97 0.25
C GLU A 44 -11.41 6.88 0.84
N ASP A 45 -11.13 5.87 1.65
CA ASP A 45 -9.80 5.65 2.23
C ASP A 45 -8.78 5.35 1.13
N GLY A 46 -9.15 4.47 0.18
CA GLY A 46 -8.34 4.15 -0.98
C GLY A 46 -8.12 5.36 -1.89
N TYR A 47 -9.17 6.14 -2.17
CA TYR A 47 -9.09 7.35 -2.98
C TYR A 47 -8.11 8.38 -2.39
N ARG A 48 -8.24 8.66 -1.09
CA ARG A 48 -7.36 9.61 -0.37
C ARG A 48 -5.92 9.12 -0.31
N ALA A 49 -5.70 7.83 -0.07
CA ALA A 49 -4.36 7.25 -0.05
C ALA A 49 -3.64 7.45 -1.40
N VAL A 50 -4.34 7.22 -2.51
CA VAL A 50 -3.80 7.45 -3.85
C VAL A 50 -3.56 8.94 -4.12
N GLN A 51 -4.48 9.82 -3.70
CA GLN A 51 -4.29 11.27 -3.82
C GLN A 51 -3.04 11.74 -3.07
N TRP A 52 -2.81 11.24 -1.85
CA TRP A 52 -1.60 11.51 -1.07
C TRP A 52 -0.33 11.01 -1.77
N ALA A 53 -0.37 9.80 -2.34
CA ALA A 53 0.76 9.24 -3.06
C ALA A 53 1.16 10.10 -4.27
N PHE A 54 0.19 10.62 -5.04
CA PHE A 54 0.47 11.53 -6.14
C PHE A 54 1.13 12.83 -5.69
N VAL A 55 0.60 13.46 -4.63
CA VAL A 55 1.15 14.71 -4.09
C VAL A 55 2.55 14.49 -3.52
N ALA A 56 2.77 13.41 -2.78
CA ALA A 56 4.09 13.06 -2.25
C ALA A 56 5.10 12.81 -3.37
N ALA A 57 4.71 12.09 -4.42
CA ALA A 57 5.56 11.86 -5.58
C ALA A 57 5.90 13.17 -6.32
N GLU A 58 4.96 14.12 -6.42
CA GLU A 58 5.23 15.45 -6.95
C GLU A 58 6.19 16.26 -6.07
N ALA A 59 5.99 16.25 -4.75
CA ALA A 59 6.83 16.95 -3.79
C ALA A 59 8.30 16.49 -3.88
N VAL A 60 8.52 15.16 -3.95
CA VAL A 60 9.86 14.56 -4.12
C VAL A 60 10.47 14.97 -5.46
N ARG A 61 9.71 14.91 -6.56
CA ARG A 61 10.21 15.29 -7.89
C ARG A 61 10.62 16.75 -7.99
N LYS A 62 9.89 17.65 -7.31
CA LYS A 62 10.16 19.09 -7.33
C LYS A 62 11.12 19.54 -6.23
N GLY A 63 11.38 18.71 -5.22
CA GLY A 63 12.13 19.11 -4.03
C GLY A 63 11.42 20.19 -3.21
N THR A 64 10.09 20.25 -3.26
CA THR A 64 9.29 21.31 -2.63
C THR A 64 8.22 20.72 -1.72
N VAL A 65 7.93 21.41 -0.61
CA VAL A 65 6.79 21.07 0.25
C VAL A 65 5.48 21.46 -0.44
N ILE A 66 4.57 20.50 -0.61
CA ILE A 66 3.23 20.73 -1.15
C ILE A 66 2.20 20.64 -0.01
N ARG A 67 1.30 21.61 0.10
CA ARG A 67 0.17 21.56 1.03
C ARG A 67 -1.09 21.12 0.30
N MET A 68 -1.72 20.07 0.80
CA MET A 68 -3.02 19.63 0.32
C MET A 68 -4.10 20.56 0.88
N LYS A 69 -5.10 20.88 0.05
CA LYS A 69 -6.30 21.62 0.46
C LYS A 69 -7.38 20.66 0.91
#